data_AF-K6DCC3-F1
#
_entry.id   AF-K6DCC3-F1
#
_cell.length_a   1.000
_cell.length_b   1.000
_cell.length_c   1.000
_cell.angle_alpha   90.00
_cell.angle_beta   90.00
_cell.angle_gamma   90.00
#
_symmetry.space_group_name_H-M   'P 1'
#
loop_
_entity.id
_entity.type
_entity.pdbx_description
1 polymer ?
#
loop_
_entity_poly.entity_id
_entity_poly.type
_entity_poly.pdbx_seq_one_letter_code
_entity_poly.pdbx_strand_id
1 'polypeptide(L)'
;MARRVRLWYEGAKYHVTSRGIRKSSLFFEDEDFKKYLSYIEETKDRYPFQLHSYCLMTNHTHLQLETHETPLSTIMKHLNTKYAKYFNQKYDFSGHVFDKRYGAEHLNSREYEIDVSKYIHLNPVEAGMVTAPEEYPWSSYRTYLYGESEKNPHVNPNPILAFFPDPQPQYYQQYIQSLVTDKFFWEDGKIIKLEGEWFPCGLE
;
A
#
# COMPACT_ATOMS: atom_id res chain seq x y z
N MET A 1 12.77 -1.66 25.61
CA MET A 1 11.29 -1.65 25.70
C MET A 1 10.75 -3.00 25.28
N ALA A 2 9.82 -3.57 26.05
CA ALA A 2 9.08 -4.75 25.65
C ALA A 2 8.32 -4.45 24.36
N ARG A 3 8.46 -5.34 23.38
CA ARG A 3 7.90 -5.14 22.04
C ARG A 3 6.39 -5.40 22.09
N ARG A 4 5.57 -4.53 21.52
CA ARG A 4 4.14 -4.85 21.32
C ARG A 4 4.02 -6.15 20.52
N VAL A 5 3.23 -7.08 21.03
CA VAL A 5 2.85 -8.29 20.31
C VAL A 5 2.12 -7.85 19.05
N ARG A 6 2.52 -8.38 17.89
CA ARG A 6 1.76 -8.17 16.65
C ARG A 6 0.57 -9.09 16.72
N LEU A 7 -0.62 -8.54 16.97
CA LEU A 7 -1.86 -9.28 16.92
C LEU A 7 -1.98 -9.92 15.53
N TRP A 8 -2.24 -11.22 15.49
CA TRP A 8 -2.47 -11.96 14.25
C TRP A 8 -3.69 -12.86 14.42
N TYR A 9 -4.49 -12.90 13.37
CA TYR A 9 -5.61 -13.78 13.13
C TYR A 9 -5.79 -13.90 11.61
N GLU A 10 -6.53 -14.91 11.15
CA GLU A 10 -6.84 -15.08 9.74
C GLU A 10 -7.72 -13.91 9.22
N GLY A 11 -7.36 -13.33 8.08
CA GLY A 11 -7.97 -12.10 7.56
C GLY A 11 -7.46 -10.81 8.22
N ALA A 12 -6.41 -10.87 9.05
CA ALA A 12 -5.82 -9.66 9.63
C ALA A 12 -5.15 -8.81 8.54
N LYS A 13 -5.45 -7.51 8.55
CA LYS A 13 -4.95 -6.52 7.60
C LYS A 13 -3.92 -5.60 8.24
N TYR A 14 -2.91 -5.23 7.47
CA TYR A 14 -1.81 -4.41 7.95
C TYR A 14 -1.33 -3.39 6.93
N HIS A 15 -0.95 -2.20 7.41
CA HIS A 15 0.00 -1.34 6.71
C HIS A 15 1.41 -1.77 7.08
N VAL A 16 2.16 -2.24 6.10
CA VAL A 16 3.50 -2.79 6.28
C VAL A 16 4.53 -1.88 5.63
N THR A 17 5.59 -1.58 6.37
CA THR A 17 6.71 -0.78 5.87
C THR A 17 8.04 -1.50 6.03
N SER A 18 8.86 -1.51 4.98
CA SER A 18 10.25 -1.98 5.05
C SER A 18 11.18 -0.91 4.50
N ARG A 19 12.24 -0.54 5.22
CA ARG A 19 13.15 0.55 4.84
C ARG A 19 14.58 0.06 4.73
N GLY A 20 15.32 0.58 3.76
CA GLY A 20 16.75 0.33 3.58
C GLY A 20 17.57 0.81 4.77
N ILE A 21 18.65 0.09 5.09
CA ILE A 21 19.54 0.40 6.20
C ILE A 21 20.08 1.83 6.09
N ARG A 22 20.13 2.58 7.20
CA ARG A 22 20.56 4.00 7.19
C ARG A 22 19.77 4.87 6.19
N LYS A 23 18.53 4.50 5.88
CA LYS A 23 17.68 5.14 4.85
C LYS A 23 18.27 5.07 3.42
N SER A 24 19.17 4.12 3.16
CA SER A 24 19.74 3.88 1.84
C SER A 24 18.68 3.43 0.84
N SER A 25 18.93 3.66 -0.44
CA SER A 25 18.11 3.11 -1.51
C SER A 25 18.01 1.59 -1.40
N LEU A 26 16.80 1.08 -1.58
CA LEU A 26 16.49 -0.32 -1.81
C LEU A 26 16.45 -0.60 -3.31
N PHE A 27 16.11 0.40 -4.12
CA PHE A 27 15.96 0.30 -5.57
C PHE A 27 16.85 1.37 -6.23
N PHE A 28 17.84 0.93 -6.99
CA PHE A 28 18.72 1.79 -7.77
C PHE A 28 18.28 1.89 -9.23
N GLU A 29 17.61 0.87 -9.75
CA GLU A 29 17.11 0.84 -11.12
C GLU A 29 15.77 0.09 -11.23
N ASP A 30 15.08 0.27 -12.36
CA ASP A 30 13.76 -0.31 -12.63
C ASP A 30 13.69 -1.83 -12.41
N GLU A 31 14.79 -2.54 -12.70
CA GLU A 31 14.88 -3.99 -12.51
C GLU A 31 14.75 -4.40 -11.03
N ASP A 32 15.21 -3.56 -10.10
CA ASP A 32 15.07 -3.85 -8.67
C ASP A 32 13.60 -3.86 -8.24
N PHE A 33 12.84 -2.89 -8.74
CA PHE A 33 11.41 -2.79 -8.45
C PHE A 33 10.67 -3.99 -9.02
N LYS A 34 10.92 -4.32 -10.29
CA LYS A 34 10.36 -5.53 -10.94
C LYS A 34 10.72 -6.79 -10.15
N LYS A 35 11.97 -6.90 -9.69
CA LYS A 35 12.41 -8.06 -8.92
C LYS A 35 11.69 -8.16 -7.57
N TYR A 36 11.53 -7.06 -6.86
CA TYR A 36 10.77 -7.05 -5.61
C TYR A 36 9.32 -7.48 -5.83
N LEU A 37 8.66 -6.96 -6.87
CA LEU A 37 7.31 -7.38 -7.26
C LEU A 37 7.24 -8.87 -7.59
N SER A 38 8.20 -9.42 -8.35
CA SER A 38 8.26 -10.87 -8.61
C SER A 38 8.41 -11.69 -7.33
N TYR A 39 9.13 -11.18 -6.32
CA TYR A 39 9.24 -11.86 -5.03
C TYR A 39 7.97 -11.72 -4.19
N ILE A 40 7.14 -10.69 -4.38
CA ILE A 40 5.80 -10.63 -3.78
C ILE A 40 4.98 -11.81 -4.30
N GLU A 41 4.99 -12.08 -5.62
CA GLU A 41 4.26 -13.19 -6.21
C GLU A 41 4.77 -14.55 -5.73
N GLU A 42 6.08 -14.77 -5.81
CA GLU A 42 6.68 -16.02 -5.32
C GLU A 42 6.35 -16.24 -3.83
N THR A 43 6.34 -15.17 -3.03
CA THR A 43 5.95 -15.25 -1.62
C THR A 43 4.47 -15.58 -1.47
N LYS A 44 3.59 -15.00 -2.31
CA LYS A 44 2.15 -15.22 -2.30
C LYS A 44 1.78 -16.65 -2.69
N ASP A 45 2.47 -17.22 -3.68
CA ASP A 45 2.30 -18.62 -4.09
C ASP A 45 2.67 -19.59 -2.96
N ARG A 46 3.72 -19.25 -2.20
CA ARG A 46 4.19 -20.08 -1.09
C ARG A 46 3.38 -19.90 0.18
N TYR A 47 2.97 -18.67 0.48
CA TYR A 47 2.22 -18.29 1.66
C TYR A 47 1.07 -17.41 1.20
N PRO A 48 -0.12 -17.98 0.96
CA PRO A 48 -1.25 -17.20 0.48
C PRO A 48 -1.51 -15.97 1.36
N PHE A 49 -1.54 -14.80 0.72
CA PHE A 49 -1.97 -13.53 1.28
C PHE A 49 -2.59 -12.68 0.16
N GLN A 50 -3.29 -11.62 0.54
CA GLN A 50 -3.82 -10.65 -0.40
C GLN A 50 -3.14 -9.30 -0.21
N LEU A 51 -2.68 -8.73 -1.31
CA LEU A 51 -2.13 -7.37 -1.34
C LEU A 51 -3.22 -6.46 -1.92
N HIS A 52 -3.70 -5.49 -1.14
CA HIS A 52 -4.74 -4.56 -1.57
C HIS A 52 -4.16 -3.36 -2.31
N SER A 53 -3.09 -2.78 -1.76
CA SER A 53 -2.38 -1.66 -2.35
C SER A 53 -0.90 -1.73 -2.01
N TYR A 54 -0.07 -1.11 -2.84
CA TYR A 54 1.35 -0.94 -2.60
C TYR A 54 1.88 0.34 -3.24
N CYS A 55 3.01 0.82 -2.70
CA CYS A 55 3.92 1.77 -3.31
C CYS A 55 5.37 1.41 -2.91
N LEU A 56 6.23 1.18 -3.90
CA LEU A 56 7.65 0.94 -3.70
C LEU A 56 8.38 2.27 -3.90
N MET A 57 8.86 2.88 -2.82
CA MET A 57 9.67 4.10 -2.86
C MET A 57 11.15 3.74 -2.97
N THR A 58 12.00 4.66 -3.44
CA THR A 58 13.44 4.41 -3.65
C THR A 58 14.14 3.75 -2.46
N ASN A 59 13.83 4.14 -1.22
CA ASN A 59 14.48 3.63 0.00
C ASN A 59 13.54 2.86 0.96
N HIS A 60 12.27 2.69 0.62
CA HIS A 60 11.33 1.94 1.46
C HIS A 60 10.12 1.43 0.69
N THR A 61 9.42 0.45 1.23
CA THR A 61 8.19 -0.10 0.66
C THR A 61 7.02 0.17 1.57
N HIS A 62 5.85 0.40 0.98
CA HIS A 62 4.56 0.40 1.65
C HIS A 62 3.67 -0.67 1.03
N LEU A 63 3.14 -1.57 1.85
CA LEU A 63 2.25 -2.66 1.44
C LEU A 63 1.00 -2.66 2.34
N GLN A 64 -0.20 -2.71 1.75
CA GLN A 64 -1.44 -2.99 2.47
C GLN A 64 -1.79 -4.46 2.29
N LEU A 65 -1.49 -5.26 3.31
CA LEU A 65 -1.46 -6.73 3.22
C LEU A 65 -2.49 -7.36 4.17
N GLU A 66 -3.33 -8.23 3.63
CA GLU A 66 -4.24 -9.12 4.35
C GLU A 66 -3.66 -10.53 4.44
N THR A 67 -3.49 -11.05 5.65
CA THR A 67 -2.97 -12.40 5.87
C THR A 67 -4.09 -13.44 5.85
N HIS A 68 -3.87 -14.61 5.26
CA HIS A 68 -4.73 -15.78 5.47
C HIS A 68 -4.19 -16.64 6.63
N GLU A 69 -3.93 -17.91 6.38
CA GLU A 69 -3.46 -18.91 7.36
C GLU A 69 -2.04 -18.66 7.86
N THR A 70 -1.22 -17.90 7.10
CA THR A 70 0.18 -17.66 7.45
C THR A 70 0.35 -16.32 8.17
N PRO A 71 1.02 -16.29 9.34
CA PRO A 71 1.32 -15.04 10.03
C PRO A 71 2.16 -14.08 9.18
N LEU A 72 1.84 -12.78 9.24
CA LEU A 72 2.58 -11.69 8.56
C LEU A 72 4.10 -11.80 8.77
N SER A 73 4.50 -12.24 9.96
CA SER A 73 5.91 -12.44 10.32
C SER A 73 6.67 -13.42 9.45
N THR A 74 6.02 -14.48 8.99
CA THR A 74 6.59 -15.50 8.12
C THR A 74 6.65 -14.99 6.69
N ILE A 75 5.56 -14.38 6.21
CA ILE A 75 5.46 -13.76 4.88
C ILE A 75 6.59 -12.73 4.69
N MET A 76 6.66 -11.74 5.58
CA MET A 76 7.66 -10.66 5.47
C MET A 76 9.09 -11.13 5.70
N LYS A 77 9.30 -12.18 6.51
CA LYS A 77 10.62 -12.80 6.65
C LYS A 77 11.05 -13.40 5.32
N HIS A 78 10.16 -14.12 4.63
CA HIS A 78 10.48 -14.73 3.34
C HIS A 78 10.79 -13.68 2.28
N LEU A 79 9.86 -12.73 2.07
CA LEU A 79 9.98 -11.65 1.09
C LEU A 79 11.28 -10.84 1.27
N ASN A 80 11.49 -10.31 2.48
CA ASN A 80 12.67 -9.48 2.75
C ASN A 80 13.98 -10.28 2.67
N THR A 81 13.98 -11.57 3.02
CA THR A 81 15.19 -12.41 2.88
C THR A 81 15.54 -12.64 1.42
N LYS A 82 14.54 -12.94 0.57
CA LYS A 82 14.73 -13.14 -0.88
C LYS A 82 15.28 -11.88 -1.53
N TYR A 83 14.65 -10.73 -1.25
CA TYR A 83 15.11 -9.47 -1.79
C TYR A 83 16.51 -9.08 -1.31
N ALA A 84 16.80 -9.22 0.00
CA ALA A 84 18.12 -8.89 0.53
C ALA A 84 19.24 -9.72 -0.09
N LYS A 85 19.00 -11.01 -0.37
CA LYS A 85 19.96 -11.87 -1.07
C LYS A 85 20.22 -11.39 -2.50
N TYR A 86 19.16 -11.09 -3.24
CA TYR A 86 19.26 -10.52 -4.59
C TYR A 86 20.05 -9.22 -4.61
N PHE A 87 19.67 -8.28 -3.73
CA PHE A 87 20.28 -6.96 -3.65
C PHE A 87 21.78 -7.04 -3.32
N ASN A 88 22.15 -7.83 -2.30
CA ASN A 88 23.56 -8.02 -1.95
C ASN A 88 24.35 -8.68 -3.08
N GLN A 89 23.79 -9.68 -3.76
CA GLN A 89 24.45 -10.35 -4.88
C GLN A 89 24.62 -9.41 -6.08
N LYS A 90 23.60 -8.61 -6.42
CA LYS A 90 23.62 -7.73 -7.58
C LYS A 90 24.59 -6.57 -7.43
N TYR A 91 24.65 -5.98 -6.23
CA TYR A 91 25.46 -4.79 -5.96
C TYR A 91 26.79 -5.09 -5.26
N ASP A 92 27.16 -6.37 -5.14
CA ASP A 92 28.36 -6.83 -4.43
C ASP A 92 28.48 -6.24 -3.01
N PHE A 93 27.33 -6.19 -2.32
CA PHE A 93 27.23 -5.72 -0.95
C PHE A 93 27.18 -6.88 0.04
N SER A 94 27.48 -6.58 1.29
CA SER A 94 27.39 -7.53 2.40
C SER A 94 26.64 -6.95 3.60
N GLY A 95 26.05 -7.82 4.41
CA GLY A 95 25.33 -7.43 5.62
C GLY A 95 23.83 -7.16 5.41
N HIS A 96 23.27 -6.34 6.30
CA HIS A 96 21.85 -6.07 6.36
C HIS A 96 21.42 -5.05 5.29
N VAL A 97 20.45 -5.43 4.46
CA VAL A 97 19.83 -4.53 3.46
C VAL A 97 18.74 -3.65 4.09
N PHE A 98 17.94 -4.23 4.99
CA PHE A 98 16.87 -3.52 5.68
C PHE A 98 17.34 -3.02 7.06
N ASP A 99 16.92 -1.80 7.42
CA ASP A 99 17.32 -1.11 8.65
C ASP A 99 16.91 -1.86 9.93
N LYS A 100 15.65 -2.28 9.95
CA LYS A 100 15.04 -3.02 11.05
C LYS A 100 14.09 -4.04 10.45
N ARG A 101 13.51 -4.87 11.34
CA ARG A 101 12.32 -5.65 10.96
C ARG A 101 11.24 -4.69 10.44
N TYR A 102 10.46 -5.15 9.46
CA TYR A 102 9.31 -4.43 8.95
C TYR A 102 8.44 -3.82 10.07
N GLY A 103 7.96 -2.59 9.82
CA GLY A 103 6.87 -1.96 10.54
C GLY A 103 5.54 -2.60 10.13
N ALA A 104 4.61 -2.73 11.06
CA ALA A 104 3.28 -3.25 10.78
C ALA A 104 2.27 -2.59 11.72
N GLU A 105 1.35 -1.85 11.13
CA GLU A 105 0.21 -1.22 11.81
C GLU A 105 -1.03 -2.03 11.44
N HIS A 106 -1.80 -2.45 12.45
CA HIS A 106 -3.00 -3.27 12.24
C HIS A 106 -4.16 -2.38 11.80
N LEU A 107 -4.84 -2.77 10.72
CA LEU A 107 -5.98 -2.03 10.16
C LEU A 107 -7.25 -2.65 10.74
N ASN A 108 -7.86 -1.94 11.69
CA ASN A 108 -8.96 -2.44 12.53
C ASN A 108 -10.31 -1.75 12.26
N SER A 109 -10.38 -0.91 11.22
CA SER A 109 -11.61 -0.23 10.80
C SER A 109 -11.57 -0.01 9.29
N ARG A 110 -12.75 0.12 8.67
CA ARG A 110 -12.87 0.28 7.21
C ARG A 110 -12.35 1.64 6.76
N GLU A 111 -12.61 2.67 7.55
CA GLU A 111 -12.09 4.03 7.40
C GLU A 111 -10.57 3.99 7.30
N TYR A 112 -9.92 3.33 8.26
CA TYR A 112 -8.47 3.27 8.30
C TYR A 112 -7.88 2.44 7.16
N GLU A 113 -8.56 1.38 6.70
CA GLU A 113 -8.14 0.63 5.52
C GLU A 113 -8.07 1.52 4.26
N ILE A 114 -9.05 2.41 4.09
CA ILE A 114 -9.15 3.27 2.91
C ILE A 114 -8.20 4.46 3.01
N ASP A 115 -8.07 5.06 4.20
CA ASP A 115 -7.10 6.12 4.48
C ASP A 115 -5.67 5.62 4.23
N VAL A 116 -5.36 4.37 4.59
CA VAL A 116 -4.06 3.76 4.30
C VAL A 116 -3.84 3.58 2.81
N SER A 117 -4.86 3.14 2.05
CA SER A 117 -4.74 3.05 0.59
C SER A 117 -4.43 4.41 -0.02
N LYS A 118 -5.10 5.47 0.44
CA LYS A 118 -4.83 6.86 0.03
C LYS A 118 -3.41 7.31 0.37
N TYR A 119 -3.00 7.09 1.62
CA TYR A 119 -1.65 7.41 2.07
C TYR A 119 -0.58 6.70 1.22
N ILE A 120 -0.78 5.42 0.91
CA ILE A 120 0.14 4.63 0.09
C ILE A 120 0.28 5.21 -1.31
N HIS A 121 -0.85 5.51 -1.98
CA HIS A 121 -0.83 6.02 -3.36
C HIS A 121 -0.34 7.46 -3.48
N LEU A 122 -0.54 8.30 -2.46
CA LEU A 122 -0.04 9.67 -2.43
C LEU A 122 1.42 9.80 -2.00
N ASN A 123 2.05 8.73 -1.49
CA ASN A 123 3.42 8.79 -0.98
C ASN A 123 4.45 9.37 -1.98
N PRO A 124 4.42 9.01 -3.29
CA PRO A 124 5.31 9.61 -4.28
C PRO A 124 5.10 11.11 -4.49
N VAL A 125 3.85 11.58 -4.36
CA VAL A 125 3.47 12.99 -4.51
C VAL A 125 3.95 13.78 -3.30
N GLU A 126 3.66 13.29 -2.09
CA GLU A 126 4.13 13.88 -0.83
C GLU A 126 5.66 13.95 -0.73
N ALA A 127 6.36 12.99 -1.35
CA ALA A 127 7.82 12.98 -1.45
C ALA A 127 8.37 13.88 -2.55
N GLY A 128 7.52 14.55 -3.35
CA GLY A 128 7.91 15.40 -4.46
C GLY A 128 8.56 14.67 -5.64
N MET A 129 8.33 13.36 -5.78
CA MET A 129 8.90 12.54 -6.86
C MET A 129 8.13 12.69 -8.17
N VAL A 130 6.82 12.95 -8.07
CA VAL A 130 5.88 13.15 -9.17
C VAL A 130 4.84 14.19 -8.77
N THR A 131 4.12 14.77 -9.74
CA THR A 131 3.06 15.75 -9.47
C THR A 131 1.69 15.12 -9.30
N ALA A 132 1.46 13.96 -9.92
CA ALA A 132 0.24 13.18 -9.79
C ALA A 132 0.55 11.70 -9.47
N PRO A 133 -0.29 11.02 -8.67
CA PRO A 133 -0.01 9.65 -8.25
C PRO A 133 0.02 8.63 -9.41
N GLU A 134 -0.66 8.92 -10.52
CA GLU A 134 -0.67 8.09 -11.75
C GLU A 134 0.64 8.13 -12.56
N GLU A 135 1.50 9.13 -12.30
CA GLU A 135 2.80 9.29 -12.94
C GLU A 135 3.86 8.37 -12.31
N TYR A 136 3.61 7.82 -11.11
CA TYR A 136 4.57 6.96 -10.44
C TYR A 136 4.36 5.48 -10.81
N PRO A 137 5.28 4.84 -11.56
CA PRO A 137 5.05 3.50 -12.10
C PRO A 137 5.15 2.40 -11.04
N TRP A 138 5.79 2.66 -9.90
CA TRP A 138 6.04 1.66 -8.84
C TRP A 138 4.99 1.67 -7.74
N SER A 139 3.76 2.05 -8.11
CA SER A 139 2.57 2.07 -7.26
C SER A 139 1.43 1.30 -7.91
N SER A 140 0.56 0.73 -7.09
CA SER A 140 -0.68 0.09 -7.53
C SER A 140 -1.77 1.06 -7.99
N TYR A 141 -1.59 2.37 -7.86
CA TYR A 141 -2.63 3.36 -8.12
C TYR A 141 -3.23 3.28 -9.53
N ARG A 142 -2.40 3.04 -10.56
CA ARG A 142 -2.86 2.89 -11.95
C ARG A 142 -3.83 1.71 -12.11
N THR A 143 -3.63 0.63 -11.36
CA THR A 143 -4.52 -0.54 -11.38
C THR A 143 -5.92 -0.18 -10.86
N TYR A 144 -6.01 0.72 -9.88
CA TYR A 144 -7.29 1.21 -9.36
C TYR A 144 -8.05 2.06 -10.39
N LEU A 145 -7.34 2.87 -11.19
CA LEU A 145 -7.98 3.79 -12.15
C LEU A 145 -8.38 3.10 -13.46
N TYR A 146 -7.50 2.25 -13.99
CA TYR A 146 -7.60 1.76 -15.37
C TYR A 146 -7.96 0.27 -15.46
N GLY A 147 -8.18 -0.41 -14.33
CA GLY A 147 -8.55 -1.83 -14.33
C GLY A 147 -7.43 -2.74 -14.87
N GLU A 148 -6.17 -2.35 -14.74
CA GLU A 148 -5.01 -3.06 -15.31
C GLU A 148 -4.59 -4.29 -14.47
N SER A 149 -5.54 -5.04 -13.91
CA SER A 149 -5.26 -6.18 -13.02
C SER A 149 -4.46 -7.29 -13.71
N GLU A 150 -4.68 -7.51 -15.01
CA GLU A 150 -3.88 -8.48 -15.79
C GLU A 150 -2.40 -8.07 -15.90
N LYS A 151 -2.10 -6.76 -15.91
CA LYS A 151 -0.74 -6.23 -15.95
C LYS A 151 -0.10 -6.08 -14.57
N ASN A 152 -0.91 -6.16 -13.51
CA ASN A 152 -0.47 -6.06 -12.12
C ASN A 152 -1.07 -7.18 -11.26
N PRO A 153 -0.70 -8.46 -11.53
CA PRO A 153 -1.21 -9.64 -10.81
C PRO A 153 -0.88 -9.64 -9.30
N HIS A 154 0.04 -8.78 -8.87
CA HIS A 154 0.49 -8.66 -7.50
C HIS A 154 -0.61 -8.16 -6.55
N VAL A 155 -1.53 -7.33 -7.07
CA VAL A 155 -2.49 -6.57 -6.28
C VAL A 155 -3.93 -6.95 -6.61
N ASN A 156 -4.82 -6.93 -5.61
CA ASN A 156 -6.26 -7.02 -5.80
C ASN A 156 -6.92 -5.75 -5.24
N PRO A 157 -7.31 -4.80 -6.11
CA PRO A 157 -7.90 -3.53 -5.67
C PRO A 157 -9.36 -3.68 -5.22
N ASN A 158 -10.04 -4.77 -5.60
CA ASN A 158 -11.49 -4.92 -5.46
C ASN A 158 -11.99 -4.76 -4.02
N PRO A 159 -11.34 -5.29 -2.96
CA PRO A 159 -11.82 -5.08 -1.59
C PRO A 159 -11.84 -3.61 -1.18
N ILE A 160 -10.92 -2.79 -1.69
CA ILE A 160 -10.89 -1.36 -1.39
C ILE A 160 -11.88 -0.62 -2.29
N LEU A 161 -11.92 -0.93 -3.59
CA LEU A 161 -12.88 -0.34 -4.52
C LEU A 161 -14.34 -0.64 -4.14
N ALA A 162 -14.60 -1.77 -3.49
CA ALA A 162 -15.93 -2.16 -3.00
C ALA A 162 -16.51 -1.18 -1.97
N PHE A 163 -15.67 -0.38 -1.31
CA PHE A 163 -16.14 0.68 -0.42
C PHE A 163 -16.70 1.89 -1.17
N PHE A 164 -16.54 1.98 -2.49
CA PHE A 164 -17.00 3.11 -3.27
C PHE A 164 -18.25 2.75 -4.09
N PRO A 165 -19.14 3.73 -4.36
CA PRO A 165 -20.25 3.55 -5.26
C PRO A 165 -19.78 3.41 -6.71
N ASP A 166 -20.64 2.86 -7.55
CA ASP A 166 -20.34 2.79 -8.98
C ASP A 166 -20.49 4.18 -9.62
N PRO A 167 -19.55 4.58 -10.49
CA PRO A 167 -18.40 3.79 -10.94
C PRO A 167 -17.18 3.94 -9.99
N GLN A 168 -16.74 2.80 -9.42
CA GLN A 168 -15.80 2.77 -8.29
C GLN A 168 -14.46 3.50 -8.55
N PRO A 169 -13.80 3.35 -9.72
CA PRO A 169 -12.53 4.04 -9.99
C PRO A 169 -12.64 5.58 -9.91
N GLN A 170 -13.74 6.15 -10.38
CA GLN A 170 -13.95 7.61 -10.35
C GLN A 170 -14.12 8.11 -8.92
N TYR A 171 -14.92 7.43 -8.10
CA TYR A 171 -15.10 7.81 -6.69
C TYR A 171 -13.83 7.60 -5.87
N TYR A 172 -13.06 6.55 -6.17
CA TYR A 172 -11.73 6.36 -5.59
C TYR A 172 -10.79 7.52 -5.94
N GLN A 173 -10.72 7.91 -7.22
CA GLN A 173 -9.90 9.03 -7.68
C GLN A 173 -10.28 10.34 -6.96
N GLN A 174 -11.58 10.65 -6.86
CA GLN A 174 -12.06 11.82 -6.12
C GLN A 174 -11.65 11.78 -4.64
N TYR A 175 -11.74 10.61 -4.02
CA TYR A 175 -11.32 10.43 -2.64
C TYR A 175 -9.80 10.61 -2.46
N ILE A 176 -8.97 10.13 -3.38
CA ILE A 176 -7.52 10.40 -3.39
C ILE A 176 -7.22 11.89 -3.50
N GLN A 177 -7.93 12.59 -4.38
CA GLN A 177 -7.75 14.03 -4.62
C GLN A 177 -8.37 14.91 -3.53
N SER A 178 -9.14 14.33 -2.61
CA SER A 178 -9.85 15.11 -1.61
C SER A 178 -8.92 15.76 -0.58
N LEU A 179 -9.28 16.98 -0.19
CA LEU A 179 -8.66 17.71 0.90
C LEU A 179 -9.17 17.19 2.25
N VAL A 180 -8.43 17.46 3.32
CA VAL A 180 -8.86 17.14 4.70
C VAL A 180 -10.20 17.81 5.04
N THR A 181 -10.56 18.91 4.38
CA THR A 181 -11.83 19.62 4.55
C THR A 181 -13.02 18.96 3.84
N ASP A 182 -12.77 18.07 2.88
CA ASP A 182 -13.84 17.39 2.17
C ASP A 182 -14.51 16.37 3.09
N LYS A 183 -15.84 16.34 3.07
CA LYS A 183 -16.63 15.47 3.93
C LYS A 183 -17.07 14.23 3.17
N PHE A 184 -16.56 13.09 3.59
CA PHE A 184 -17.02 11.76 3.19
C PHE A 184 -17.70 11.08 4.38
N PHE A 185 -18.79 10.37 4.13
CA PHE A 185 -19.52 9.64 5.16
C PHE A 185 -19.84 8.23 4.69
N TRP A 186 -20.10 7.36 5.67
CA TRP A 186 -20.51 5.99 5.41
C TRP A 186 -22.03 5.88 5.40
N GLU A 187 -22.57 5.37 4.31
CA GLU A 187 -23.99 5.05 4.15
C GLU A 187 -24.11 3.70 3.45
N ASP A 188 -24.89 2.78 4.03
CA ASP A 188 -25.11 1.42 3.51
C ASP A 188 -23.84 0.64 3.14
N GLY A 189 -22.77 0.83 3.92
CA GLY A 189 -21.49 0.14 3.72
C GLY A 189 -20.63 0.69 2.58
N LYS A 190 -21.00 1.85 2.03
CA LYS A 190 -20.20 2.58 1.04
C LYS A 190 -19.82 3.97 1.56
N ILE A 191 -18.72 4.50 1.03
CA ILE A 191 -18.30 5.88 1.22
C ILE A 191 -18.99 6.76 0.19
N ILE A 192 -19.68 7.79 0.66
CA ILE A 192 -20.36 8.78 -0.17
C ILE A 192 -19.77 10.16 0.13
N LYS A 193 -19.52 10.94 -0.93
CA LYS A 193 -19.10 12.33 -0.82
C LYS A 193 -20.34 13.19 -0.58
N LEU A 194 -20.28 14.12 0.38
CA LEU A 194 -21.26 15.21 0.43
C LEU A 194 -21.06 16.09 -0.80
N GLU A 195 -21.98 16.02 -1.76
CA GLU A 195 -22.20 17.11 -2.72
C GLU A 195 -22.79 18.28 -1.93
N GLY A 196 -21.91 19.10 -1.33
CA GLY A 196 -22.36 20.30 -0.64
C GLY A 196 -22.82 21.33 -1.67
N GLU A 197 -24.12 21.49 -1.85
CA GLU A 197 -24.65 22.85 -2.05
C GLU A 197 -24.17 23.69 -0.87
N TRP A 198 -23.40 24.73 -1.18
CA TRP A 198 -22.88 25.66 -0.20
C TRP A 198 -24.05 26.48 0.33
N PHE A 199 -24.67 26.05 1.43
CA PHE A 199 -25.58 26.91 2.18
C PHE A 199 -24.73 27.88 3.01
N PRO A 200 -24.69 29.18 2.68
CA PRO A 200 -24.06 30.16 3.55
C PRO A 200 -24.74 30.08 4.92
N CYS A 201 -23.98 29.69 5.92
CA CYS A 201 -24.45 29.71 7.30
C CYS A 201 -24.54 31.19 7.74
N GLY A 202 -25.75 31.76 7.64
CA GLY A 202 -26.15 32.99 8.32
C GLY A 202 -25.86 34.30 7.59
N LEU A 203 -26.94 34.99 7.19
CA LEU A 203 -27.38 36.29 7.73
C LEU A 203 -28.75 36.62 7.10
N GLU A 204 -29.82 36.37 7.84
CA GLU A 204 -30.90 37.37 8.00
C GLU A 204 -30.56 38.22 9.22
#